data_AF-A0A1N6EFL2-F1
#
_entry.id   AF-A0A1N6EFL2-F1
#
_cell.length_a   1.000
_cell.length_b   1.000
_cell.length_c   1.000
_cell.angle_alpha   90.00
_cell.angle_beta   90.00
_cell.angle_gamma   90.00
#
_symmetry.space_group_name_H-M   'P 1'
#
loop_
_entity.id
_entity.type
_entity.pdbx_description
1 polymer ?
#
loop_
_entity_poly.entity_id
_entity_poly.type
_entity_poly.pdbx_seq_one_letter_code
_entity_poly.pdbx_strand_id
1 'polypeptide(L)'
;MRFTQPIEALDAQEEALRKQVNGLTQSQKKRYFAEQTRQLKDPDTYAALNWAFLGGFHHLYLRKYRLFIVECTLLVIAVIGLVMSQPYFALILVGLVLFELPQLFFAQKIARQYNYHVSRKIFEYVRCGG
;
A
#
# COMPACT_ATOMS: atom_id res chain seq x y z
N MET A 1 -0.50 2.16 7.96
CA MET A 1 -1.17 0.96 7.40
C MET A 1 -1.79 0.19 8.55
N ARG A 2 -2.95 -0.44 8.40
CA ARG A 2 -3.59 -1.17 9.51
C ARG A 2 -3.17 -2.63 9.48
N PHE A 3 -2.00 -2.93 10.04
CA PHE A 3 -1.49 -4.30 10.15
C PHE A 3 -2.36 -5.17 11.07
N THR A 4 -3.05 -4.56 12.03
CA THR A 4 -3.87 -5.23 13.05
C THR A 4 -5.31 -5.51 12.62
N GLN A 5 -5.77 -5.02 11.47
CA GLN A 5 -7.15 -5.27 11.01
C GLN A 5 -7.30 -6.75 10.62
N PRO A 6 -8.25 -7.53 11.16
CA PRO A 6 -8.46 -8.92 10.73
C PRO A 6 -8.80 -8.99 9.23
N ILE A 7 -8.41 -10.09 8.56
CA ILE A 7 -8.67 -10.26 7.12
C ILE A 7 -10.18 -10.31 6.88
N GLU A 8 -10.92 -10.93 7.79
CA GLU A 8 -12.37 -11.05 7.79
C GLU A 8 -13.05 -9.68 7.79
N ALA A 9 -12.47 -8.69 8.50
CA ALA A 9 -12.98 -7.33 8.48
C ALA A 9 -12.70 -6.62 7.15
N LEU A 10 -11.61 -6.96 6.45
CA LEU A 10 -11.35 -6.47 5.11
C LEU A 10 -12.29 -7.12 4.09
N ASP A 11 -12.53 -8.42 4.21
CA ASP A 11 -13.49 -9.15 3.37
C ASP A 11 -14.90 -8.59 3.52
N ALA A 12 -15.34 -8.34 4.76
CA ALA A 12 -16.64 -7.70 5.02
C ALA A 12 -16.76 -6.29 4.41
N GLN A 13 -15.67 -5.52 4.43
CA GLN A 13 -15.61 -4.19 3.81
C GLN A 13 -15.70 -4.28 2.28
N GLU A 14 -14.96 -5.19 1.66
CA GLU A 14 -14.99 -5.43 0.22
C GLU A 14 -16.37 -5.93 -0.23
N GLU A 15 -16.99 -6.84 0.52
CA GLU A 15 -18.33 -7.36 0.25
C GLU A 15 -19.41 -6.28 0.40
N ALA A 16 -19.32 -5.44 1.44
CA ALA A 16 -20.22 -4.30 1.61
C ALA A 16 -20.10 -3.29 0.45
N LEU A 17 -18.89 -3.10 -0.09
CA LEU A 17 -18.69 -2.27 -1.27
C LEU A 17 -19.26 -2.92 -2.53
N ARG A 18 -19.09 -4.24 -2.73
CA ARG A 18 -19.69 -4.97 -3.86
C ARG A 18 -21.22 -4.82 -3.88
N LYS A 19 -21.88 -4.94 -2.72
CA LYS A 19 -23.32 -4.71 -2.61
C LYS A 19 -23.73 -3.29 -3.01
N GLN A 20 -22.96 -2.28 -2.62
CA GLN A 20 -23.19 -0.88 -3.02
C GLN A 20 -23.00 -0.67 -4.53
N VAL A 21 -21.96 -1.26 -5.12
CA VAL A 21 -21.71 -1.22 -6.58
C VAL A 21 -22.85 -1.90 -7.33
N ASN A 22 -23.42 -2.98 -6.81
CA ASN A 22 -24.58 -3.65 -7.40
C ASN A 22 -25.83 -2.78 -7.44
N GLY A 23 -25.94 -1.77 -6.57
CA GLY A 23 -27.02 -0.77 -6.59
C GLY A 23 -26.84 0.35 -7.62
N LEU A 24 -25.69 0.47 -8.29
CA LEU A 24 -25.46 1.49 -9.31
C LEU A 24 -26.23 1.19 -10.61
N THR A 25 -26.51 2.24 -11.40
CA THR A 25 -27.05 2.11 -12.76
C THR A 25 -26.03 1.43 -13.69
N GLN A 26 -26.48 0.90 -14.83
CA GLN A 26 -25.58 0.20 -15.77
C GLN A 26 -24.45 1.11 -16.32
N SER A 27 -24.75 2.38 -16.59
CA SER A 27 -23.74 3.35 -17.04
C SER A 27 -22.69 3.63 -15.96
N GLN A 28 -23.13 3.80 -14.71
CA GLN A 28 -22.27 3.97 -13.55
C GLN A 28 -21.40 2.74 -13.28
N LYS A 29 -21.97 1.53 -13.32
CA LYS A 29 -21.21 0.27 -13.18
C LYS A 29 -20.11 0.15 -14.23
N LYS A 30 -20.42 0.45 -15.49
CA LYS A 30 -19.44 0.40 -16.58
C LYS A 30 -18.27 1.36 -16.33
N ARG A 31 -18.55 2.60 -15.90
CA ARG A 31 -17.52 3.59 -15.53
C ARG A 31 -16.69 3.13 -14.34
N TYR A 32 -17.35 2.59 -13.31
CA TYR A 32 -16.69 2.07 -12.11
C TYR A 32 -15.68 0.97 -12.45
N PHE A 33 -16.07 -0.05 -13.20
CA PHE A 33 -15.17 -1.16 -13.55
C PHE A 33 -14.05 -0.73 -14.49
N ALA A 34 -14.32 0.20 -15.41
CA ALA A 34 -13.28 0.76 -16.28
C ALA A 34 -12.18 1.48 -15.48
N GLU A 35 -12.56 2.32 -14.51
CA GLU A 35 -11.62 3.02 -13.63
C GLU A 35 -10.93 2.07 -12.65
N GLN A 36 -11.66 1.12 -12.10
CA GLN A 36 -11.13 0.14 -11.15
C GLN A 36 -9.99 -0.67 -11.78
N THR A 37 -10.20 -1.23 -12.97
CA THR A 37 -9.19 -2.02 -13.69
C THR A 37 -7.90 -1.24 -13.96
N ARG A 38 -7.98 0.08 -14.16
CA ARG A 38 -6.80 0.93 -14.44
C ARG A 38 -5.99 1.26 -13.18
N GLN A 39 -6.60 1.25 -12.00
CA GLN A 39 -6.00 1.80 -10.78
C GLN A 39 -5.68 0.75 -9.72
N LEU A 40 -6.28 -0.44 -9.80
CA LEU A 40 -5.97 -1.53 -8.89
C LEU A 40 -4.51 -1.97 -9.00
N LYS A 41 -3.96 -2.33 -7.86
CA LYS A 41 -2.57 -2.75 -7.69
C LYS A 41 -2.52 -4.24 -7.41
N ASP A 42 -1.59 -4.91 -8.06
CA ASP A 42 -1.41 -6.34 -7.91
C ASP A 42 -0.62 -6.64 -6.62
N PRO A 43 -1.14 -7.47 -5.71
CA PRO A 43 -0.45 -7.80 -4.47
C PRO A 43 0.89 -8.50 -4.67
N ASP A 44 1.01 -9.35 -5.69
CA ASP A 44 2.24 -10.11 -5.95
C ASP A 44 3.34 -9.18 -6.47
N THR A 45 2.98 -8.21 -7.31
CA THR A 45 3.87 -7.12 -7.72
C THR A 45 4.37 -6.31 -6.53
N TYR A 46 3.49 -6.02 -5.55
CA TYR A 46 3.90 -5.31 -4.33
C TYR A 46 4.86 -6.15 -3.48
N ALA A 47 4.60 -7.45 -3.32
CA ALA A 47 5.49 -8.36 -2.60
C ALA A 47 6.86 -8.49 -3.28
N ALA A 48 6.88 -8.60 -4.62
CA ALA A 48 8.11 -8.67 -5.40
C ALA A 48 8.96 -7.39 -5.24
N LEU A 49 8.33 -6.21 -5.25
CA LEU A 49 9.03 -4.95 -5.02
C LEU A 49 9.54 -4.81 -3.59
N ASN A 50 8.77 -5.27 -2.60
CA ASN A 50 9.16 -5.23 -1.20
C ASN A 50 10.36 -6.16 -0.94
N TRP A 51 10.40 -7.33 -1.58
CA TRP A 51 11.52 -8.27 -1.46
C TRP A 51 12.76 -7.83 -2.25
N ALA A 52 12.58 -7.34 -3.48
CA ALA A 52 13.71 -7.03 -4.38
C ALA A 52 14.45 -5.73 -4.02
N PHE A 53 13.81 -4.81 -3.31
CA PHE A 53 14.38 -3.49 -3.01
C PHE A 53 14.31 -3.16 -1.52
N LEU A 54 15.40 -3.44 -0.82
CA LEU A 54 15.68 -2.90 0.51
C LEU A 54 15.84 -1.38 0.40
N GLY A 55 14.87 -0.61 0.92
CA GLY A 55 14.85 0.86 0.78
C GLY A 55 13.52 1.45 0.33
N GLY A 56 12.40 0.78 0.57
CA GLY A 56 11.08 1.41 0.48
C GLY A 56 10.48 1.58 -0.93
N PHE A 57 11.05 1.03 -2.00
CA PHE A 57 10.52 1.23 -3.37
C PHE A 57 9.08 0.73 -3.55
N HIS A 58 8.67 -0.29 -2.78
CA HIS A 58 7.29 -0.77 -2.74
C HIS A 58 6.29 0.31 -2.28
N HIS A 59 6.72 1.32 -1.52
CA HIS A 59 5.87 2.46 -1.16
C HIS A 59 5.54 3.36 -2.36
N LEU A 60 6.44 3.46 -3.34
CA LEU A 60 6.17 4.19 -4.58
C LEU A 60 5.03 3.53 -5.37
N TYR A 61 5.00 2.19 -5.39
CA TYR A 61 3.95 1.43 -6.07
C TYR A 61 2.54 1.72 -5.54
N LEU A 62 2.42 1.90 -4.22
CA LEU A 62 1.18 2.31 -3.54
C LEU A 62 1.03 3.83 -3.40
N ARG A 63 1.84 4.63 -4.10
CA ARG A 63 1.82 6.11 -4.09
C ARG A 63 2.03 6.74 -2.70
N LYS A 64 2.76 6.05 -1.81
CA LYS A 64 3.10 6.50 -0.45
C LYS A 64 4.43 7.26 -0.43
N TYR A 65 4.53 8.34 -1.19
CA TYR A 65 5.78 9.10 -1.38
C TYR A 65 6.40 9.64 -0.09
N ARG A 66 5.58 10.09 0.88
CA ARG A 66 6.07 10.60 2.16
C ARG A 66 6.85 9.54 2.95
N LEU A 67 6.35 8.29 2.94
CA LEU A 67 6.97 7.19 3.67
C LEU A 67 8.29 6.79 3.00
N PHE A 68 8.29 6.72 1.66
CA PHE A 68 9.50 6.49 0.87
C PHE A 68 10.59 7.53 1.16
N ILE A 69 10.26 8.82 1.17
CA ILE A 69 11.25 9.88 1.45
C ILE A 69 11.85 9.74 2.85
N VAL A 70 11.02 9.43 3.86
CA VAL A 70 11.49 9.27 5.23
C VAL A 70 12.41 8.06 5.36
N GLU A 71 12.02 6.89 4.85
CA GLU A 71 12.84 5.68 4.89
C GLU A 71 14.15 5.86 4.10
N CYS A 72 14.07 6.45 2.91
CA CYS A 72 15.25 6.74 2.09
C CYS A 72 16.22 7.70 2.81
N THR A 73 15.70 8.74 3.46
CA THR A 73 16.52 9.68 4.25
C THR A 73 17.19 8.97 5.43
N LEU A 74 16.44 8.14 6.17
CA LEU A 74 16.98 7.38 7.30
C LEU A 74 18.03 6.36 6.85
N LEU A 75 17.81 5.69 5.72
CA LEU A 75 18.77 4.77 5.13
C LEU A 75 20.07 5.49 4.76
N VAL A 76 19.98 6.65 4.10
CA VAL A 76 21.15 7.47 3.75
C VAL A 76 21.90 7.93 4.99
N ILE A 77 21.20 8.44 6.02
CA ILE A 77 21.81 8.85 7.29
C ILE A 77 22.54 7.66 7.95
N ALA A 78 21.91 6.49 7.97
CA ALA A 78 22.49 5.29 8.55
C ALA A 78 23.77 4.86 7.81
N VAL A 79 23.75 4.85 6.47
CA VAL A 79 24.90 4.50 5.65
C VAL A 79 26.05 5.50 5.84
N ILE A 80 25.77 6.81 5.80
CA ILE A 80 26.79 7.84 6.02
C ILE A 80 27.44 7.69 7.39
N GLY A 81 26.62 7.51 8.45
CA GLY A 81 27.13 7.34 9.80
C GLY A 81 28.03 6.11 9.95
N LEU A 82 27.67 4.99 9.31
CA LEU A 82 28.50 3.78 9.30
C LEU A 82 29.82 3.98 8.55
N VAL A 83 29.80 4.65 7.41
CA VAL A 83 31.02 5.00 6.65
C VAL A 83 31.94 5.90 7.47
N MET A 84 31.37 6.80 8.29
CA MET A 84 32.11 7.61 9.26
C MET A 84 32.55 6.86 10.53
N SER A 85 32.52 5.52 10.49
CA SER A 85 32.91 4.63 11.60
C SER A 85 32.11 4.86 12.90
N GLN A 86 30.86 5.31 12.79
CA GLN A 86 29.94 5.45 13.92
C GLN A 86 29.03 4.22 14.02
N PRO A 87 29.34 3.20 14.85
CA PRO A 87 28.63 1.92 14.84
C PRO A 87 27.17 2.05 15.31
N TYR A 88 26.82 3.08 16.09
CA TYR A 88 25.47 3.30 16.60
C TYR A 88 24.43 3.51 15.49
N PHE A 89 24.85 3.96 14.29
CA PHE A 89 23.95 4.10 13.13
C PHE A 89 23.44 2.75 12.61
N ALA A 90 24.07 1.63 12.96
CA ALA A 90 23.53 0.30 12.70
C ALA A 90 22.16 0.09 13.36
N LEU A 91 21.88 0.76 14.49
CA LEU A 91 20.57 0.67 15.14
C LEU A 91 19.44 1.25 14.27
N ILE A 92 19.74 2.25 13.43
CA ILE A 92 18.78 2.80 12.47
C ILE A 92 18.46 1.76 11.40
N LEU A 93 19.46 1.03 10.89
CA LEU A 93 19.24 -0.06 9.93
C LEU A 93 18.42 -1.19 10.55
N VAL A 94 18.72 -1.60 11.78
CA VAL A 94 17.94 -2.59 12.50
C VAL A 94 16.49 -2.12 12.65
N GLY A 95 16.27 -0.86 13.02
CA GLY A 95 14.94 -0.26 13.10
C GLY A 95 14.18 -0.27 11.77
N LEU A 96 14.85 0.08 10.66
CA LEU A 96 14.28 0.04 9.32
C LEU A 96 13.88 -1.39 8.93
N VAL A 97 14.75 -2.38 9.17
CA VAL A 97 14.45 -3.79 8.89
C VAL A 97 13.25 -4.26 9.72
N LEU A 98 13.21 -3.96 11.02
CA LEU A 98 12.07 -4.31 11.89
C LEU A 98 10.76 -3.64 11.44
N PHE A 99 10.84 -2.47 10.80
CA PHE A 99 9.68 -1.76 10.27
C PHE A 99 9.23 -2.29 8.90
N GLU A 100 10.16 -2.65 8.01
CA GLU A 100 9.86 -3.15 6.65
C GLU A 100 9.46 -4.63 6.66
N LEU A 101 10.04 -5.45 7.54
CA LEU A 101 9.85 -6.89 7.56
C LEU A 101 8.37 -7.30 7.73
N PRO A 102 7.56 -6.71 8.62
CA PRO A 102 6.12 -6.97 8.67
C PRO A 102 5.41 -6.65 7.35
N GLN A 103 5.89 -5.67 6.58
CA GLN A 103 5.26 -5.29 5.31
C GLN A 103 5.42 -6.37 4.24
N LEU A 104 6.52 -7.13 4.29
CA LEU A 104 6.74 -8.30 3.44
C LEU A 104 5.70 -9.38 3.74
N PHE A 105 5.53 -9.74 5.02
CA PHE A 105 4.58 -10.77 5.43
C PHE A 105 3.11 -10.38 5.20
N PHE A 106 2.80 -9.09 5.30
CA PHE A 106 1.44 -8.58 5.09
C PHE A 106 1.24 -7.95 3.72
N ALA A 107 2.11 -8.23 2.73
CA ALA A 107 2.06 -7.64 1.39
C ALA A 107 0.67 -7.75 0.74
N GLN A 108 0.08 -8.95 0.79
CA GLN A 108 -1.25 -9.20 0.24
C GLN A 108 -2.32 -8.31 0.86
N LYS A 109 -2.31 -8.21 2.19
CA LYS A 109 -3.27 -7.41 2.95
C LYS A 109 -3.11 -5.93 2.71
N ILE A 110 -1.88 -5.44 2.63
CA ILE A 110 -1.59 -4.02 2.39
C ILE A 110 -2.07 -3.60 0.98
N ALA A 111 -1.82 -4.43 -0.03
CA ALA A 111 -2.29 -4.19 -1.39
C ALA A 111 -3.83 -4.22 -1.46
N ARG A 112 -4.48 -5.21 -0.81
CA ARG A 112 -5.95 -5.28 -0.73
C ARG A 112 -6.56 -4.07 -0.02
N GLN A 113 -5.98 -3.61 1.09
CA GLN A 113 -6.43 -2.39 1.78
C GLN A 113 -6.32 -1.15 0.87
N TYR A 114 -5.21 -1.01 0.15
CA TYR A 114 -5.05 0.08 -0.82
C TYR A 114 -6.11 0.00 -1.92
N ASN A 115 -6.29 -1.18 -2.50
CA ASN A 115 -7.28 -1.45 -3.55
C ASN A 115 -8.71 -1.18 -3.11
N TYR A 116 -9.05 -1.54 -1.86
CA TYR A 116 -10.32 -1.23 -1.26
C TYR A 116 -10.53 0.30 -1.17
N HIS A 117 -9.55 1.05 -0.70
CA HIS A 117 -9.64 2.52 -0.62
C HIS A 117 -9.74 3.18 -1.99
N VAL A 118 -9.00 2.71 -2.99
CA VAL A 118 -9.12 3.18 -4.37
C VAL A 118 -10.52 2.88 -4.92
N SER A 119 -11.01 1.65 -4.74
CA SER A 119 -12.34 1.23 -5.17
C SER A 119 -13.44 2.06 -4.51
N ARG A 120 -13.33 2.36 -3.21
CA ARG A 120 -14.24 3.26 -2.49
C ARG A 120 -14.27 4.66 -3.10
N LYS A 121 -13.10 5.24 -3.40
CA LYS A 121 -13.01 6.57 -4.02
C LYS A 121 -13.63 6.59 -5.41
N ILE A 122 -13.40 5.56 -6.23
CA ILE A 122 -13.99 5.43 -7.56
C ILE A 122 -15.52 5.31 -7.44
N PHE A 123 -16.01 4.50 -6.51
CA PHE A 123 -17.45 4.37 -6.24
C PHE A 123 -18.09 5.72 -5.89
N GLU A 124 -17.49 6.46 -4.97
CA GLU A 124 -17.99 7.77 -4.55
C GLU A 124 -17.98 8.79 -5.70
N TYR A 125 -16.91 8.80 -6.51
CA TYR A 125 -16.79 9.64 -7.71
C TYR A 125 -17.89 9.34 -8.74
N VAL A 126 -18.11 8.07 -9.06
CA VAL A 126 -19.12 7.64 -10.05
C VAL A 126 -20.55 7.88 -9.55
N ARG A 127 -20.78 7.71 -8.24
CA ARG A 127 -22.10 7.93 -7.63
C ARG A 127 -22.50 9.41 -7.64
N CYS A 128 -21.55 10.31 -7.37
CA CYS A 128 -21.80 11.76 -7.33
C CYS A 128 -21.85 12.42 -8.72
N GLY A 129 -21.75 11.66 -9.81
CA GLY A 129 -21.95 12.18 -11.16
C GLY A 129 -20.80 13.04 -11.68
N GLY A 130 -19.55 12.61 -11.47
CA GLY A 130 -18.41 13.21 -12.17
C GLY A 130 -18.33 12.84 -13.64
#